data_AF-A0A519RGW3-F1
#
_entry.id   AF-A0A519RGW3-F1
#
_cell.length_a   1.000
_cell.length_b   1.000
_cell.length_c   1.000
_cell.angle_alpha   90.00
_cell.angle_beta   90.00
_cell.angle_gamma   90.00
#
_symmetry.space_group_name_H-M   'P 1'
#
loop_
_entity.id
_entity.type
_entity.pdbx_description
1 polymer ?
#
loop_
_entity_poly.entity_id
_entity_poly.type
_entity_poly.pdbx_seq_one_letter_code
_entity_poly.pdbx_strand_id
1 'polypeptide(L)'
;MSELLYPSASLYLNTQHIQLYNGGTYSATLTDVDNLRGSFSTNGQVLTFKQLDFRLILGNLYDQYNEFNMRVASIHYSTGSQAGGQAQPDFWGVWLLRFTGAQLLNQSYNHLLGVCTDQTPLVAGNMAHTTPSSTSGILPSANIVSFRKPQNGFADMTLEFQNIRNVT
;
A
#
# COMPACT_ATOMS: atom_id res chain seq x y z
N MET A 1 21.59 -7.23 11.14
CA MET A 1 22.56 -6.24 10.58
C MET A 1 21.87 -4.88 10.68
N SER A 2 22.51 -3.88 11.29
CA SER A 2 21.84 -2.61 11.68
C SER A 2 21.53 -1.73 10.46
N GLU A 3 20.29 -1.28 10.35
CA GLU A 3 19.77 -0.46 9.24
C GLU A 3 20.24 1.00 9.31
N LEU A 4 20.87 1.41 10.40
CA LEU A 4 21.44 2.76 10.61
C LEU A 4 22.71 3.02 9.79
N LEU A 5 23.29 2.01 9.15
CA LEU A 5 24.54 2.12 8.38
C LEU A 5 24.32 2.37 6.89
N TYR A 6 23.09 2.21 6.38
CA TYR A 6 22.79 2.38 4.97
C TYR A 6 22.12 3.73 4.70
N PRO A 7 22.49 4.45 3.62
CA PRO A 7 21.78 5.66 3.23
C PRO A 7 20.30 5.34 2.97
N SER A 8 19.39 6.08 3.63
CA SER A 8 17.95 5.81 3.60
C SER A 8 17.16 7.07 3.25
N ALA A 9 16.06 6.89 2.53
CA ALA A 9 15.03 7.91 2.34
C ALA A 9 13.71 7.44 2.96
N SER A 10 12.88 8.39 3.40
CA SER A 10 11.54 8.10 3.92
C SER A 10 10.48 8.81 3.09
N LEU A 11 9.49 8.06 2.64
CA LEU A 11 8.29 8.59 2.00
C LEU A 11 7.11 8.46 2.95
N TYR A 12 6.42 9.57 3.20
CA TYR A 12 5.16 9.56 3.95
C TYR A 12 3.99 9.76 2.99
N LEU A 13 3.16 8.72 2.87
CA LEU A 13 1.94 8.76 2.08
C LEU A 13 0.76 8.93 3.03
N ASN A 14 0.03 10.03 2.88
CA ASN A 14 -1.16 10.32 3.67
C ASN A 14 -2.38 10.43 2.76
N THR A 15 -3.47 9.89 3.24
CA THR A 15 -4.77 9.87 2.60
C THR A 15 -5.78 10.27 3.65
N GLN A 16 -6.30 11.49 3.54
CA GLN A 16 -7.39 11.94 4.39
C GLN A 16 -8.69 11.31 3.84
N HIS A 17 -9.33 10.46 4.65
CA HIS A 17 -10.64 9.83 4.39
C HIS A 17 -10.67 8.62 3.43
N ILE A 18 -9.98 7.51 3.75
CA ILE A 18 -10.25 6.22 3.09
C ILE A 18 -11.21 5.40 3.95
N GLN A 19 -12.24 4.84 3.33
CA GLN A 19 -12.96 3.68 3.86
C GLN A 19 -12.46 2.45 3.13
N LEU A 20 -11.95 1.44 3.85
CA LEU A 20 -11.64 0.12 3.28
C LEU A 20 -12.90 -0.74 3.37
N TYR A 21 -13.42 -1.20 2.24
CA TYR A 21 -14.58 -2.11 2.26
C TYR A 21 -14.18 -3.55 2.58
N ASN A 22 -14.74 -4.13 3.66
CA ASN A 22 -15.48 -5.40 3.63
C ASN A 22 -16.21 -5.62 4.98
N GLY A 23 -17.55 -5.52 5.02
CA GLY A 23 -18.35 -5.85 6.21
C GLY A 23 -19.47 -4.88 6.64
N GLY A 24 -19.63 -3.73 5.98
CA GLY A 24 -20.78 -2.83 6.17
C GLY A 24 -21.66 -2.73 4.94
N THR A 25 -22.93 -2.31 5.09
CA THR A 25 -23.84 -2.10 3.95
C THR A 25 -23.25 -1.09 2.97
N TYR A 26 -23.26 -1.44 1.68
CA TYR A 26 -22.83 -0.59 0.57
C TYR A 26 -23.38 0.84 0.70
N SER A 27 -22.48 1.84 0.78
CA SER A 27 -22.86 3.24 0.67
C SER A 27 -22.67 3.66 -0.78
N ALA A 28 -23.77 3.74 -1.53
CA ALA A 28 -23.79 4.15 -2.95
C ALA A 28 -23.24 5.56 -3.22
N THR A 29 -22.94 6.31 -2.16
CA THR A 29 -22.46 7.69 -2.20
C THR A 29 -20.94 7.82 -2.24
N LEU A 30 -20.18 6.74 -2.08
CA LEU A 30 -18.72 6.77 -2.27
C LEU A 30 -18.40 6.55 -3.75
N THR A 31 -18.07 7.64 -4.43
CA THR A 31 -17.59 7.61 -5.81
C THR A 31 -16.10 7.32 -5.83
N ASP A 32 -15.65 6.50 -6.77
CA ASP A 32 -14.25 6.44 -7.15
C ASP A 32 -13.74 7.88 -7.38
N VAL A 33 -12.54 8.17 -6.87
CA VAL A 33 -11.90 9.47 -7.04
C VAL A 33 -10.69 9.25 -7.92
N ASP A 34 -10.59 10.00 -9.00
CA ASP A 34 -9.40 10.02 -9.84
C ASP A 34 -9.02 11.46 -10.20
N ASN A 35 -7.78 11.83 -9.90
CA ASN A 35 -7.21 13.12 -10.28
C ASN A 35 -5.73 12.96 -10.68
N LEU A 36 -5.07 14.10 -10.96
CA LEU A 36 -3.68 14.14 -11.40
C LEU A 36 -2.66 13.66 -10.35
N ARG A 37 -3.04 13.56 -9.08
CA ARG A 37 -2.16 13.18 -7.96
C ARG A 37 -2.38 11.74 -7.51
N GLY A 38 -3.55 11.18 -7.78
CA GLY A 38 -3.85 9.82 -7.39
C GLY A 38 -5.28 9.40 -7.66
N SER A 39 -5.56 8.14 -7.39
CA SER A 39 -6.90 7.58 -7.46
C SER A 39 -7.21 6.65 -6.29
N PHE A 40 -8.50 6.59 -5.96
CA PHE A 40 -9.10 5.63 -5.05
C PHE A 40 -10.20 4.92 -5.81
N SER A 41 -10.13 3.59 -5.87
CA SER A 41 -11.18 2.77 -6.49
C SER A 41 -11.54 1.57 -5.63
N THR A 42 -12.68 0.96 -5.95
CA THR A 42 -13.14 -0.26 -5.27
C THR A 42 -13.32 -0.01 -3.76
N ASN A 43 -13.96 1.11 -3.40
CA ASN A 43 -14.16 1.51 -2.01
C ASN A 43 -12.85 1.48 -1.20
N GLY A 44 -11.84 2.19 -1.71
CA GLY A 44 -10.55 2.36 -1.03
C GLY A 44 -9.67 1.13 -0.98
N GLN A 45 -10.06 -0.02 -1.57
CA GLN A 45 -9.21 -1.21 -1.63
C GLN A 45 -8.02 -1.01 -2.57
N VAL A 46 -8.19 -0.20 -3.63
CA VAL A 46 -7.11 0.13 -4.56
C VAL A 46 -6.82 1.61 -4.46
N LEU A 47 -5.56 1.92 -4.15
CA LEU A 47 -5.04 3.27 -4.05
C LEU A 47 -3.89 3.45 -5.01
N THR A 48 -3.89 4.50 -5.81
CA THR A 48 -2.75 4.83 -6.66
C THR A 48 -2.28 6.24 -6.38
N PHE A 49 -1.00 6.40 -6.05
CA PHE A 49 -0.33 7.68 -6.04
C PHE A 49 0.34 7.87 -7.40
N LYS A 50 -0.07 8.90 -8.14
CA LYS A 50 0.36 9.12 -9.51
C LYS A 50 1.55 10.07 -9.59
N GLN A 51 2.45 9.82 -10.53
CA GLN A 51 3.55 10.69 -10.90
C GLN A 51 4.44 11.06 -9.70
N LEU A 52 4.78 10.09 -8.86
CA LEU A 52 5.72 10.28 -7.76
C LEU A 52 7.10 10.59 -8.33
N ASP A 53 7.70 11.71 -7.91
CA ASP A 53 9.05 12.09 -8.32
C ASP A 53 10.10 11.39 -7.45
N PHE A 54 10.71 10.34 -8.01
CA PHE A 54 11.73 9.55 -7.30
C PHE A 54 13.06 10.30 -7.15
N ARG A 55 13.31 11.35 -7.94
CA ARG A 55 14.49 12.20 -7.74
C ARG A 55 14.33 13.01 -6.46
N LEU A 56 13.12 13.51 -6.20
CA LEU A 56 12.81 14.21 -4.96
C LEU A 56 12.79 13.25 -3.76
N ILE A 57 12.19 12.07 -3.91
CA ILE A 57 12.05 11.09 -2.82
C ILE A 57 13.41 10.54 -2.39
N LEU A 58 14.24 10.12 -3.35
CA LEU A 58 15.53 9.49 -3.07
C LEU A 58 16.67 10.52 -2.95
N GLY A 59 16.46 11.76 -3.41
CA GLY A 59 17.47 12.81 -3.43
C GLY A 59 18.74 12.36 -4.15
N ASN A 60 19.89 12.62 -3.53
CA ASN A 60 21.20 12.23 -4.07
C ASN A 60 21.36 10.71 -4.28
N LEU A 61 20.56 9.89 -3.59
CA LEU A 61 20.61 8.43 -3.77
C LEU A 61 20.12 8.02 -5.15
N TYR A 62 19.22 8.81 -5.75
CA TYR A 62 18.69 8.57 -7.09
C TYR A 62 19.83 8.49 -8.12
N ASP A 63 20.84 9.33 -8.03
CA ASP A 63 21.97 9.34 -8.98
C ASP A 63 23.01 8.27 -8.67
N GLN A 64 23.13 7.87 -7.39
CA GLN A 64 24.16 6.94 -6.93
C GLN A 64 23.81 5.47 -7.14
N TYR A 65 22.54 5.11 -7.02
CA TYR A 65 22.09 3.71 -7.04
C TYR A 65 21.05 3.49 -8.14
N ASN A 66 20.98 2.26 -8.64
CA ASN A 66 19.97 1.85 -9.64
C ASN A 66 18.86 0.98 -9.04
N GLU A 67 19.12 0.38 -7.88
CA GLU A 67 18.27 -0.60 -7.22
C GLU A 67 18.10 -0.22 -5.75
N PHE A 68 16.89 -0.38 -5.25
CA PHE A 68 16.49 0.07 -3.93
C PHE A 68 15.64 -0.99 -3.24
N ASN A 69 15.82 -1.08 -1.93
CA ASN A 69 14.97 -1.84 -1.05
C ASN A 69 14.05 -0.89 -0.30
N MET A 70 12.77 -1.19 -0.32
CA MET A 70 11.73 -0.51 0.43
C MET A 70 11.15 -1.46 1.46
N ARG A 71 10.80 -0.91 2.61
CA ARG A 71 10.00 -1.59 3.61
C ARG A 71 8.97 -0.60 4.13
N VAL A 72 7.87 -1.12 4.66
CA VAL A 72 6.97 -0.29 5.42
C VAL A 72 7.60 -0.02 6.79
N ALA A 73 7.60 1.23 7.24
CA ALA A 73 8.08 1.57 8.57
C ALA A 73 6.96 1.47 9.61
N SER A 74 5.78 1.99 9.26
CA SER A 74 4.57 1.90 10.07
C SER A 74 3.34 2.04 9.18
N ILE A 75 2.20 1.53 9.65
CA ILE A 75 0.91 1.87 9.06
C ILE A 75 -0.02 2.27 10.17
N HIS A 76 -0.70 3.39 9.98
CA HIS A 76 -1.66 3.94 10.92
C HIS A 76 -3.03 3.98 10.26
N TYR A 77 -4.01 3.36 10.91
CA TYR A 77 -5.40 3.40 10.49
C TYR A 77 -6.20 4.23 11.48
N SER A 78 -7.27 4.86 11.00
CA SER A 78 -8.25 5.57 11.83
C SER A 78 -9.65 5.23 11.35
N THR A 79 -10.52 4.77 12.24
CA THR A 79 -11.92 4.47 11.90
C THR A 79 -12.80 5.70 12.05
N GLY A 80 -13.70 5.96 11.10
CA GLY A 80 -14.71 7.02 11.24
C GLY A 80 -15.81 6.70 12.26
N SER A 81 -16.59 7.70 12.68
CA SER A 81 -17.69 7.57 13.64
C SER A 81 -18.81 6.61 13.18
N GLN A 82 -19.00 6.45 11.87
CA GLN A 82 -19.95 5.48 11.29
C GLN A 82 -19.46 4.02 11.30
N ALA A 83 -18.23 3.74 11.74
CA ALA A 83 -17.76 2.37 11.99
C ALA A 83 -18.44 1.72 13.23
N GLY A 84 -19.32 2.45 13.93
CA GLY A 84 -20.04 1.99 15.13
C GLY A 84 -21.17 0.97 14.91
N GLY A 85 -21.24 0.29 13.77
CA GLY A 85 -22.30 -0.69 13.48
C GLY A 85 -21.85 -2.14 13.27
N GLN A 86 -20.56 -2.38 13.02
CA GLN A 86 -20.04 -3.71 12.73
C GLN A 86 -18.61 -3.79 13.26
N ALA A 87 -18.43 -4.25 14.50
CA ALA A 87 -17.15 -4.86 14.86
C ALA A 87 -16.90 -5.95 13.81
N GLN A 88 -15.87 -5.81 13.00
CA GLN A 88 -15.44 -6.85 12.07
C GLN A 88 -14.36 -7.66 12.78
N PRO A 89 -14.73 -8.70 13.57
CA PRO A 89 -13.72 -9.64 14.05
C PRO A 89 -13.01 -10.24 12.83
N ASP A 90 -11.69 -10.36 12.91
CA ASP A 90 -10.87 -11.04 11.91
C ASP A 90 -10.81 -10.42 10.50
N PHE A 91 -10.68 -9.10 10.38
CA PHE A 91 -10.40 -8.45 9.09
C PHE A 91 -8.91 -8.55 8.69
N TRP A 92 -8.50 -9.72 8.20
CA TRP A 92 -7.12 -9.98 7.75
C TRP A 92 -6.96 -9.78 6.25
N GLY A 93 -5.90 -9.07 5.86
CA GLY A 93 -5.56 -8.94 4.44
C GLY A 93 -4.07 -8.71 4.19
N VAL A 94 -3.71 -8.78 2.91
CA VAL A 94 -2.39 -8.40 2.40
C VAL A 94 -2.54 -7.10 1.63
N TRP A 95 -1.64 -6.15 1.90
CA TRP A 95 -1.38 -5.05 0.99
C TRP A 95 -0.36 -5.51 -0.04
N LEU A 96 -0.77 -5.50 -1.31
CA LEU A 96 0.11 -5.68 -2.45
C LEU A 96 0.56 -4.31 -2.96
N LEU A 97 1.82 -4.23 -3.36
CA LEU A 97 2.38 -3.06 -4.01
C LEU A 97 2.62 -3.36 -5.49
N ARG A 98 2.28 -2.40 -6.35
CA ARG A 98 2.64 -2.36 -7.76
C ARG A 98 3.28 -1.02 -8.10
N PHE A 99 4.25 -1.03 -8.99
CA PHE A 99 4.77 0.17 -9.63
C PHE A 99 4.38 0.22 -11.10
N THR A 100 4.04 1.41 -11.59
CA THR A 100 3.97 1.71 -13.03
C THR A 100 5.08 2.69 -13.35
N GLY A 101 6.01 2.33 -14.24
CA GLY A 101 7.19 3.14 -14.57
C GLY A 101 8.47 2.80 -13.80
N ALA A 102 8.38 1.95 -12.78
CA ALA A 102 9.52 1.30 -12.12
C ALA A 102 9.37 -0.22 -12.18
N GLN A 103 10.50 -0.94 -12.20
CA GLN A 103 10.52 -2.40 -12.30
C GLN A 103 10.68 -3.02 -10.91
N LEU A 104 9.72 -3.85 -10.49
CA LEU A 104 9.87 -4.71 -9.31
C LEU A 104 10.84 -5.85 -9.59
N LEU A 105 11.73 -6.14 -8.65
CA LEU A 105 12.73 -7.21 -8.74
C LEU A 105 12.27 -8.48 -8.05
N ASN A 106 11.41 -8.37 -7.04
CA ASN A 106 10.85 -9.49 -6.29
C ASN A 106 9.33 -9.61 -6.52
N GLN A 107 8.98 -9.84 -7.79
CA GLN A 107 7.63 -10.04 -8.27
C GLN A 107 7.00 -11.33 -7.73
N SER A 108 5.67 -11.32 -7.56
CA SER A 108 4.91 -12.51 -7.17
C SER A 108 4.65 -13.40 -8.38
N TYR A 109 4.76 -14.72 -8.22
CA TYR A 109 4.42 -15.68 -9.27
C TYR A 109 2.92 -16.00 -9.24
N ASN A 110 2.23 -15.84 -10.38
CA ASN A 110 0.85 -16.25 -10.55
C ASN A 110 0.79 -17.62 -11.21
N HIS A 111 0.41 -18.64 -10.44
CA HIS A 111 0.34 -20.01 -10.90
C HIS A 111 -0.79 -20.27 -11.92
N LEU A 112 -1.87 -19.49 -11.90
CA LEU A 112 -2.96 -19.63 -12.87
C LEU A 112 -2.52 -19.18 -14.27
N LEU A 113 -1.75 -18.08 -14.32
CA LEU A 113 -1.26 -17.52 -15.58
C LEU A 113 0.14 -18.04 -15.96
N GLY A 114 0.83 -18.73 -15.05
CA GLY A 114 2.16 -19.28 -15.26
C GLY A 114 3.27 -18.23 -15.36
N VAL A 115 3.02 -16.98 -14.92
CA VAL A 115 3.93 -15.84 -15.12
C VAL A 115 4.18 -15.06 -13.82
N CYS A 116 5.32 -14.37 -13.74
CA CYS A 116 5.53 -13.35 -12.72
C CYS A 116 4.59 -12.17 -12.97
N THR A 117 4.07 -11.60 -11.89
CA THR A 117 3.15 -10.47 -11.91
C THR A 117 3.85 -9.22 -11.41
N ASP A 118 3.45 -8.05 -11.90
CA ASP A 118 4.03 -6.76 -11.51
C ASP A 118 3.60 -6.30 -10.11
N GLN A 119 3.41 -7.24 -9.18
CA GLN A 119 2.97 -6.98 -7.80
C GLN A 119 3.82 -7.78 -6.81
N THR A 120 4.00 -7.22 -5.62
CA THR A 120 4.74 -7.86 -4.53
C THR A 120 4.04 -7.60 -3.20
N PRO A 121 3.97 -8.59 -2.28
CA PRO A 121 3.36 -8.39 -0.98
C PRO A 121 4.18 -7.40 -0.14
N LEU A 122 3.53 -6.34 0.30
CA LEU A 122 4.13 -5.29 1.11
C LEU A 122 4.00 -5.60 2.60
N VAL A 123 2.78 -5.88 3.07
CA VAL A 123 2.51 -6.25 4.47
C VAL A 123 1.26 -7.12 4.54
N ALA A 124 1.19 -8.01 5.52
CA ALA A 124 -0.05 -8.68 5.91
C ALA A 124 -0.39 -8.32 7.36
N GLY A 125 -1.66 -8.10 7.65
CA GLY A 125 -2.05 -7.71 8.99
C GLY A 125 -3.55 -7.74 9.24
N ASN A 126 -3.89 -7.77 10.53
CA ASN A 126 -5.25 -7.61 10.99
C ASN A 126 -5.60 -6.12 11.00
N MET A 127 -6.62 -5.76 10.23
CA MET A 127 -7.18 -4.42 10.13
C MET A 127 -8.50 -4.30 10.92
N ALA A 128 -8.79 -5.25 11.81
CA ALA A 128 -9.98 -5.21 12.66
C ALA A 128 -9.92 -4.06 13.68
N HIS A 129 -11.04 -3.36 13.82
CA HIS A 129 -11.24 -2.30 14.80
C HIS A 129 -12.59 -2.51 15.50
N THR A 130 -12.60 -2.41 16.83
CA THR A 130 -13.80 -2.65 17.65
C THR A 130 -14.40 -1.37 18.23
N THR A 131 -13.70 -0.24 18.13
CA THR A 131 -14.15 1.05 18.65
C THR A 131 -14.12 2.14 17.56
N PRO A 132 -15.17 2.98 17.45
CA PRO A 132 -15.15 4.16 16.57
C PRO A 132 -14.02 5.11 16.95
N SER A 133 -13.48 5.83 15.96
CA SER A 133 -12.34 6.74 16.16
C SER A 133 -11.11 6.07 16.80
N SER A 134 -10.93 4.76 16.61
CA SER A 134 -9.75 4.05 17.07
C SER A 134 -8.60 4.19 16.08
N THR A 135 -7.39 4.29 16.63
CA THR A 135 -6.16 4.23 15.85
C THR A 135 -5.40 2.97 16.19
N SER A 136 -4.86 2.31 15.16
CA SER A 136 -3.99 1.15 15.33
C SER A 136 -2.75 1.33 14.47
N GLY A 137 -1.61 0.99 15.04
CA GLY A 137 -0.32 0.91 14.37
C GLY A 137 0.03 -0.55 14.11
N ILE A 138 0.27 -0.91 12.86
CA ILE A 138 0.93 -2.20 12.57
C ILE A 138 2.43 -1.95 12.47
N LEU A 139 3.21 -2.71 13.24
CA LEU A 139 4.64 -2.90 13.00
C LEU A 139 4.75 -3.95 11.88
N PRO A 140 5.01 -3.55 10.64
CA PRO A 140 5.03 -4.49 9.52
C PRO A 140 6.15 -5.52 9.70
N SER A 141 5.89 -6.76 9.30
CA SER A 141 6.91 -7.81 9.23
C SER A 141 8.02 -7.43 8.24
N ALA A 142 9.13 -8.18 8.29
CA ALA A 142 10.37 -7.95 7.53
C ALA A 142 10.27 -8.10 5.99
N ASN A 143 9.10 -7.85 5.38
CA ASN A 143 8.94 -7.89 3.94
C ASN A 143 9.70 -6.72 3.32
N ILE A 144 10.68 -7.06 2.49
CA ILE A 144 11.44 -6.11 1.70
C ILE A 144 10.89 -6.15 0.28
N VAL A 145 10.55 -4.99 -0.25
CA VAL A 145 10.23 -4.80 -1.67
C VAL A 145 11.47 -4.26 -2.36
N SER A 146 11.93 -4.95 -3.40
CA SER A 146 13.09 -4.54 -4.18
C SER A 146 12.66 -4.04 -5.55
N PHE A 147 13.19 -2.89 -5.97
CA PHE A 147 12.83 -2.28 -7.26
C PHE A 147 14.00 -1.55 -7.90
N ARG A 148 13.95 -1.40 -9.22
CA ARG A 148 14.81 -0.49 -9.98
C ARG A 148 14.19 0.89 -10.07
N LYS A 149 15.00 1.94 -9.91
CA LYS A 149 14.52 3.31 -10.05
C LYS A 149 13.86 3.55 -11.42
N PRO A 150 12.81 4.37 -11.50
CA PRO A 150 12.21 4.74 -12.79
C PRO A 150 13.19 5.59 -13.60
N GLN A 151 13.43 5.27 -14.87
CA GLN A 151 14.46 5.97 -15.67
C GLN A 151 14.10 7.42 -16.01
N ASN A 152 12.82 7.69 -16.21
CA ASN A 152 12.29 9.05 -16.39
C ASN A 152 12.20 9.82 -15.04
N GLY A 153 12.47 9.17 -13.92
CA GLY A 153 12.38 9.70 -12.55
C GLY A 153 10.97 9.73 -11.96
N PHE A 154 9.96 9.26 -12.70
CA PHE A 154 8.58 9.25 -12.25
C PHE A 154 8.01 7.84 -12.27
N ALA A 155 7.29 7.47 -11.22
CA ALA A 155 6.50 6.24 -11.20
C ALA A 155 5.20 6.44 -10.45
N ASP A 156 4.19 5.66 -10.83
CA ASP A 156 2.99 5.52 -10.04
C ASP A 156 3.20 4.39 -9.02
N MET A 157 2.68 4.58 -7.81
CA MET A 157 2.67 3.56 -6.77
C MET A 157 1.23 3.16 -6.50
N THR A 158 0.87 1.91 -6.79
CA THR A 158 -0.43 1.34 -6.44
C THR A 158 -0.30 0.46 -5.20
N LEU A 159 -1.18 0.67 -4.23
CA LEU A 159 -1.44 -0.21 -3.09
C LEU A 159 -2.79 -0.88 -3.30
N GLU A 160 -2.83 -2.20 -3.22
CA GLU A 160 -4.06 -2.98 -3.33
C GLU A 160 -4.23 -3.83 -2.08
N PHE A 161 -5.37 -3.69 -1.41
CA PHE A 161 -5.72 -4.54 -0.28
C PHE A 161 -6.50 -5.75 -0.75
N GLN A 162 -5.97 -6.94 -0.51
CA GLN A 162 -6.66 -8.21 -0.75
C GLN A 162 -6.98 -8.90 0.56
N ASN A 163 -8.25 -9.20 0.78
CA ASN A 163 -8.68 -9.98 1.93
C ASN A 163 -8.25 -11.44 1.76
N ILE A 164 -7.57 -12.01 2.76
CA ILE A 164 -7.05 -13.38 2.72
C ILE A 164 -8.16 -14.40 3.06
N ARG A 165 -9.25 -13.94 3.68
CA ARG A 165 -10.41 -14.75 4.03
C ARG A 165 -11.60 -14.34 3.18
N ASN A 166 -11.86 -15.11 2.12
CA ASN A 166 -13.21 -15.19 1.60
C ASN A 166 -14.06 -15.87 2.67
N VAL A 167 -14.88 -15.09 3.37
CA VAL A 167 -16.01 -15.67 4.10
C VAL A 167 -16.97 -16.15 3.02
N THR A 168 -16.97 -17.45 2.74
CA THR A 168 -18.10 -18.13 2.10
C THR A 168 -19.31 -18.08 3.02
#